data_AF-A0A2V4BI73-F1
#
_entry.id   AF-A0A2V4BI73-F1
#
_cell.length_a   1.000
_cell.length_b   1.000
_cell.length_c   1.000
_cell.angle_alpha   90.00
_cell.angle_beta   90.00
_cell.angle_gamma   90.00
#
_symmetry.space_group_name_H-M   'P 1'
#
loop_
_entity.id
_entity.type
_entity.pdbx_description
1 polymer ?
#
loop_
_entity_poly.entity_id
_entity_poly.type
_entity_poly.pdbx_seq_one_letter_code
_entity_poly.pdbx_strand_id
1 'polypeptide(L)'
;MINIFKKKFNSLETEITLNPSILFDNSVTSDRLSFYQIYLGDSSNKIELDNVVDTTLEKFPDNATSRSWHDGKTFYFINNEEIEYKLNDRIRSVLNDSGWIHLKNGIKYRIENKIIVEFAIHGDFLNFYKNIQKKDIEKKFGKADKIVENWENYDGTLFNTDFIYEKRKIRIHFQDWDKEINGINIGESLNNEK
;
A
#
# COMPACT_ATOMS: atom_id res chain seq x y z
N MET A 1 -12.84 36.64 6.25
CA MET A 1 -12.24 35.68 7.19
C MET A 1 -13.14 34.44 7.22
N ILE A 2 -12.73 33.36 6.56
CA ILE A 2 -13.47 32.08 6.65
C ILE A 2 -12.84 31.30 7.79
N ASN A 3 -13.56 31.24 8.91
CA ASN A 3 -13.16 30.46 10.07
C ASN A 3 -13.53 28.99 9.76
N ILE A 4 -12.61 28.26 9.13
CA ILE A 4 -12.80 26.83 8.88
C ILE A 4 -12.57 26.12 10.21
N PHE A 5 -13.67 25.76 10.89
CA PHE A 5 -13.63 24.84 12.01
C PHE A 5 -12.95 23.54 11.53
N LYS A 6 -11.70 23.32 11.92
CA LYS A 6 -11.05 22.02 11.76
C LYS A 6 -11.84 21.03 12.62
N LYS A 7 -12.67 20.19 11.99
CA LYS A 7 -13.33 19.05 12.64
C LYS A 7 -12.27 18.25 13.40
N LYS A 8 -12.45 18.12 14.71
CA LYS A 8 -11.57 17.32 15.57
C LYS A 8 -12.00 15.87 15.40
N PHE A 9 -11.23 15.09 14.66
CA PHE A 9 -11.49 13.67 14.47
C PHE A 9 -11.04 12.90 15.70
N ASN A 10 -11.82 11.90 16.10
CA ASN A 10 -11.35 10.87 17.02
C ASN A 10 -10.44 9.90 16.24
N SER A 11 -9.36 9.39 16.85
CA SER A 11 -8.42 8.47 16.19
C SER A 11 -9.11 7.21 15.67
N LEU A 12 -10.17 6.75 16.33
CA LEU A 12 -10.97 5.61 15.90
C LEU A 12 -11.81 5.89 14.65
N GLU A 13 -12.15 7.14 14.36
CA GLU A 13 -12.92 7.48 13.15
C GLU A 13 -12.05 7.41 11.90
N THR A 14 -10.74 7.63 12.05
CA THR A 14 -9.76 7.63 10.95
C THR A 14 -8.96 6.34 10.83
N GLU A 15 -9.28 5.36 11.68
CA GLU A 15 -8.72 4.01 11.66
C GLU A 15 -9.42 3.16 10.60
N ILE A 16 -8.74 2.88 9.50
CA ILE A 16 -9.32 2.18 8.35
C ILE A 16 -9.71 0.75 8.72
N THR A 17 -8.96 0.07 9.61
CA THR A 17 -9.30 -1.30 10.03
C THR A 17 -10.65 -1.41 10.73
N LEU A 18 -11.07 -0.35 11.42
CA LEU A 18 -12.34 -0.28 12.14
C LEU A 18 -13.44 0.42 11.33
N ASN A 19 -13.06 1.35 10.45
CA ASN A 19 -13.96 2.11 9.60
C ASN A 19 -13.42 2.23 8.17
N PRO A 20 -13.53 1.17 7.33
CA PRO A 20 -13.05 1.23 5.94
C PRO A 20 -13.73 2.33 5.11
N SER A 21 -14.97 2.68 5.46
CA SER A 21 -15.73 3.73 4.77
C SER A 21 -15.11 5.13 4.89
N ILE A 22 -14.15 5.35 5.79
CA ILE A 22 -13.46 6.63 5.93
C ILE A 22 -12.75 7.06 4.64
N LEU A 23 -12.35 6.12 3.78
CA LEU A 23 -11.75 6.46 2.48
C LEU A 23 -12.73 7.18 1.54
N PHE A 24 -14.04 7.08 1.77
CA PHE A 24 -15.06 7.81 1.04
C PHE A 24 -15.21 9.26 1.52
N ASP A 25 -14.72 9.59 2.72
CA ASP A 25 -14.75 10.97 3.23
C ASP A 25 -13.59 11.78 2.61
N ASN A 26 -13.94 12.58 1.61
CA ASN A 26 -12.98 13.43 0.89
C ASN A 26 -12.44 14.61 1.73
N SER A 27 -13.00 14.87 2.91
CA SER A 27 -12.49 15.88 3.85
C SER A 27 -11.34 15.36 4.72
N VAL A 28 -11.12 14.05 4.73
CA VAL A 28 -10.04 13.39 5.48
C VAL A 28 -8.80 13.26 4.60
N THR A 29 -7.70 13.81 5.10
CA THR A 29 -6.37 13.77 4.50
C THR A 29 -5.63 12.49 4.91
N SER A 30 -4.73 12.00 4.05
CA SER A 30 -4.02 10.73 4.27
C SER A 30 -3.13 10.69 5.50
N ASP A 31 -2.58 11.83 5.92
CA ASP A 31 -1.79 11.96 7.15
C ASP A 31 -2.61 11.68 8.43
N ARG A 32 -3.94 11.64 8.32
CA ARG A 32 -4.86 11.29 9.42
C ARG A 32 -5.36 9.86 9.36
N LEU A 33 -5.14 9.16 8.26
CA LEU A 33 -5.58 7.79 8.10
C LEU A 33 -4.58 6.85 8.78
N SER A 34 -5.09 5.79 9.41
CA SER A 34 -4.26 4.78 10.05
C SER A 34 -4.73 3.37 9.78
N PHE A 35 -3.79 2.44 9.96
CA PHE A 35 -4.05 1.02 10.15
C PHE A 35 -3.46 0.60 11.50
N TYR A 36 -4.26 -0.03 12.35
CA TYR A 36 -3.86 -0.44 13.70
C TYR A 36 -3.24 0.70 14.53
N GLN A 37 -3.77 1.92 14.40
CA GLN A 37 -3.28 3.15 15.03
C GLN A 37 -1.86 3.56 14.60
N ILE A 38 -1.40 3.05 13.45
CA ILE A 38 -0.14 3.42 12.82
C ILE A 38 -0.43 4.38 11.66
N TYR A 39 0.23 5.53 11.67
CA TYR A 39 0.03 6.61 10.69
C TYR A 39 1.21 6.71 9.71
N LEU A 40 0.98 7.37 8.57
CA LEU A 40 2.09 7.82 7.73
C LEU A 40 3.00 8.76 8.53
N GLY A 41 4.31 8.58 8.41
CA GLY A 41 5.33 9.29 9.19
C GLY A 41 5.69 8.64 10.53
N ASP A 42 4.97 7.61 10.96
CA ASP A 42 5.34 6.86 12.15
C ASP A 42 6.59 6.00 11.94
N SER A 43 7.27 5.67 13.04
CA SER A 43 8.35 4.69 13.03
C SER A 43 7.82 3.29 12.71
N SER A 44 8.54 2.59 11.84
CA SER A 44 8.30 1.19 11.47
C SER A 44 8.31 0.24 12.67
N ASN A 45 8.98 0.60 13.77
CA ASN A 45 9.03 -0.19 15.00
C ASN A 45 7.67 -0.32 15.72
N LYS A 46 6.64 0.45 15.32
CA LYS A 46 5.28 0.30 15.85
C LYS A 46 4.53 -0.91 15.27
N ILE A 47 5.03 -1.51 14.19
CA ILE A 47 4.35 -2.62 13.51
C ILE A 47 4.42 -3.87 14.39
N GLU A 48 3.25 -4.45 14.70
CA GLU A 48 3.15 -5.75 15.37
C GLU A 48 3.57 -6.87 14.42
N LEU A 49 4.65 -7.56 14.75
CA LEU A 49 5.29 -8.53 13.85
C LEU A 49 4.53 -9.86 13.75
N ASP A 50 3.69 -10.19 14.74
CA ASP A 50 2.95 -11.46 14.80
C ASP A 50 1.98 -11.66 13.62
N ASN A 51 1.58 -10.55 12.97
CA ASN A 51 0.66 -10.56 11.82
C ASN A 51 1.38 -10.48 10.47
N VAL A 52 2.71 -10.38 10.46
CA VAL A 52 3.51 -10.26 9.23
C VAL A 52 3.66 -11.64 8.59
N VAL A 53 3.31 -11.73 7.30
CA VAL A 53 3.38 -12.99 6.53
C VAL A 53 4.44 -12.97 5.45
N ASP A 54 4.84 -11.78 4.98
CA ASP A 54 5.83 -11.66 3.92
C ASP A 54 6.47 -10.27 3.87
N THR A 55 7.51 -10.12 3.05
CA THR A 55 8.10 -8.82 2.68
C THR A 55 8.29 -8.74 1.17
N THR A 56 8.39 -7.54 0.61
CA THR A 56 8.89 -7.38 -0.77
C THR A 56 9.71 -6.11 -0.92
N LEU A 57 10.52 -6.07 -1.98
CA LEU A 57 11.40 -4.94 -2.30
C LEU A 57 12.33 -4.55 -1.13
N GLU A 58 12.64 -5.51 -0.25
CA GLU A 58 13.69 -5.33 0.74
C GLU A 58 15.04 -5.06 0.07
N LYS A 59 15.89 -4.29 0.75
CA LYS A 59 17.28 -4.10 0.33
C LYS A 59 17.97 -5.46 0.24
N PHE A 60 18.71 -5.66 -0.84
CA PHE A 60 19.55 -6.85 -1.00
C PHE A 60 20.60 -6.90 0.12
N PRO A 61 20.88 -8.08 0.68
CA PRO A 61 22.02 -8.26 1.57
C PRO A 61 23.32 -7.78 0.93
N ASP A 62 24.26 -7.30 1.74
CA ASP A 62 25.56 -6.88 1.24
C ASP A 62 26.25 -8.05 0.50
N ASN A 63 26.78 -7.76 -0.69
CA ASN A 63 27.42 -8.72 -1.60
C ASN A 63 26.48 -9.78 -2.24
N ALA A 64 25.15 -9.63 -2.11
CA ALA A 64 24.23 -10.47 -2.85
C ALA A 64 24.23 -10.10 -4.35
N THR A 65 24.37 -11.10 -5.23
CA THR A 65 24.40 -10.90 -6.69
C THR A 65 23.05 -11.18 -7.34
N SER A 66 22.24 -12.04 -6.75
CA SER A 66 20.91 -12.38 -7.23
C SER A 66 20.02 -12.92 -6.10
N ARG A 67 18.73 -13.06 -6.40
CA ARG A 67 17.70 -13.60 -5.51
C ARG A 67 16.94 -14.68 -6.26
N SER A 68 16.65 -15.77 -5.58
CA SER A 68 15.84 -16.89 -6.05
C SER A 68 14.72 -17.19 -5.06
N TRP A 69 13.68 -17.86 -5.55
CA TRP A 69 12.57 -18.34 -4.75
C TRP A 69 12.19 -19.73 -5.20
N HIS A 70 12.12 -20.64 -4.25
CA HIS A 70 11.60 -21.98 -4.45
C HIS A 70 11.11 -22.52 -3.11
N ASP A 71 10.16 -23.45 -3.14
CA ASP A 71 9.59 -24.09 -1.95
C ASP A 71 9.06 -23.12 -0.88
N GLY A 72 8.54 -21.96 -1.31
CA GLY A 72 8.04 -20.91 -0.41
C GLY A 72 9.12 -20.20 0.40
N LYS A 73 10.39 -20.38 0.03
CA LYS A 73 11.55 -19.77 0.68
C LYS A 73 12.22 -18.75 -0.24
N THR A 74 12.94 -17.83 0.37
CA THR A 74 13.72 -16.80 -0.32
C THR A 74 15.19 -17.08 -0.09
N PHE A 75 15.97 -17.06 -1.17
CA PHE A 75 17.41 -17.25 -1.11
C PHE A 75 18.14 -16.11 -1.80
N TYR A 76 19.34 -15.81 -1.32
CA TYR A 76 20.26 -14.87 -1.93
C TYR A 76 21.56 -15.57 -2.26
N PHE A 77 22.12 -15.27 -3.43
CA PHE A 77 23.46 -15.72 -3.82
C PHE A 77 24.49 -14.73 -3.29
N ILE A 78 25.25 -15.14 -2.28
CA ILE A 78 26.27 -14.32 -1.61
C ILE A 78 27.59 -15.09 -1.69
N ASN A 79 28.63 -14.49 -2.25
CA ASN A 79 29.94 -15.14 -2.42
C ASN A 79 29.87 -16.53 -3.11
N ASN A 80 29.01 -16.67 -4.12
CA ASN A 80 28.72 -17.91 -4.85
C ASN A 80 28.04 -19.03 -4.03
N GLU A 81 27.53 -18.73 -2.84
CA GLU A 81 26.71 -19.63 -2.04
C GLU A 81 25.25 -19.15 -2.03
N GLU A 82 24.31 -20.09 -2.13
CA GLU A 82 22.88 -19.80 -2.00
C GLU A 82 22.48 -19.90 -0.52
N ILE A 83 22.05 -18.78 0.06
CA ILE A 83 21.75 -18.67 1.49
C ILE A 83 20.26 -18.38 1.67
N GLU A 84 19.59 -19.22 2.45
CA GLU A 84 18.19 -19.00 2.84
C GLU A 84 18.08 -17.76 3.74
N TYR A 85 17.28 -16.80 3.32
CA TYR A 85 16.90 -15.64 4.12
C TYR A 85 15.53 -15.86 4.72
N LYS A 86 15.50 -16.10 6.03
CA LYS A 86 14.26 -16.33 6.77
C LYS A 86 13.43 -15.05 6.82
N LEU A 87 12.12 -15.22 7.00
CA LEU A 87 11.18 -14.10 7.11
C LEU A 87 11.62 -13.06 8.16
N ASN A 88 12.08 -13.49 9.34
CA ASN A 88 12.55 -12.56 10.37
C ASN A 88 13.75 -11.71 9.95
N ASP A 89 14.67 -12.25 9.14
CA ASP A 89 15.83 -11.52 8.64
C ASP A 89 15.40 -10.51 7.56
N ARG A 90 14.45 -10.91 6.72
CA ARG A 90 13.83 -10.04 5.72
C ARG A 90 13.04 -8.89 6.36
N ILE A 91 12.24 -9.17 7.40
CA ILE A 91 11.54 -8.16 8.20
C ILE A 91 12.54 -7.15 8.77
N ARG A 92 13.63 -7.63 9.39
CA ARG A 92 14.68 -6.73 9.93
C ARG A 92 15.32 -5.86 8.85
N SER A 93 15.56 -6.40 7.65
CA SER A 93 16.06 -5.62 6.51
C SER A 93 15.10 -4.47 6.19
N VAL A 94 13.80 -4.77 6.01
CA VAL A 94 12.80 -3.74 5.71
C VAL A 94 12.65 -2.70 6.82
N LEU A 95 12.59 -3.13 8.09
CA LEU A 95 12.40 -2.21 9.21
C LEU A 95 13.58 -1.24 9.38
N ASN A 96 14.80 -1.65 9.02
CA ASN A 96 16.01 -0.85 9.18
C ASN A 96 16.36 0.00 7.96
N ASP A 97 16.02 -0.48 6.76
CA ASP A 97 16.35 0.17 5.49
C ASP A 97 15.06 0.58 4.75
N SER A 98 14.62 -0.24 3.80
CA SER A 98 13.47 0.03 2.95
C SER A 98 12.80 -1.24 2.44
N GLY A 99 11.54 -1.13 2.05
CA GLY A 99 10.77 -2.20 1.42
C GLY A 99 9.32 -2.20 1.88
N TRP A 100 8.66 -3.34 1.72
CA TRP A 100 7.28 -3.54 2.13
C TRP A 100 7.17 -4.65 3.18
N ILE A 101 6.41 -4.38 4.23
CA ILE A 101 5.91 -5.40 5.18
C ILE A 101 4.48 -5.76 4.78
N HIS A 102 4.17 -7.06 4.70
CA HIS A 102 2.87 -7.57 4.27
C HIS A 102 2.19 -8.27 5.45
N LEU A 103 0.99 -7.80 5.81
CA LEU A 103 0.19 -8.42 6.85
C LEU A 103 -0.72 -9.50 6.28
N LYS A 104 -1.10 -10.46 7.13
CA LYS A 104 -1.95 -11.60 6.77
C LYS A 104 -3.28 -11.21 6.13
N ASN A 105 -3.87 -10.08 6.54
CA ASN A 105 -5.15 -9.61 6.01
C ASN A 105 -5.02 -8.79 4.72
N GLY A 106 -3.81 -8.61 4.18
CA GLY A 106 -3.57 -7.92 2.92
C GLY A 106 -3.27 -6.43 3.04
N ILE A 107 -3.19 -5.88 4.26
CA ILE A 107 -2.60 -4.55 4.50
C ILE A 107 -1.08 -4.65 4.33
N LYS A 108 -0.47 -3.65 3.70
CA LYS A 108 0.99 -3.55 3.56
C LYS A 108 1.48 -2.18 3.99
N TYR A 109 2.68 -2.13 4.57
CA TYR A 109 3.38 -0.91 4.94
C TYR A 109 4.63 -0.77 4.08
N ARG A 110 4.75 0.35 3.34
CA ARG A 110 6.02 0.74 2.73
C ARG A 110 6.83 1.50 3.75
N ILE A 111 8.08 1.09 3.90
CA ILE A 111 9.03 1.68 4.81
C ILE A 111 10.19 2.25 4.01
N GLU A 112 10.60 3.45 4.37
CA GLU A 112 11.84 4.08 3.93
C GLU A 112 12.51 4.74 5.12
N ASN A 113 13.79 4.44 5.34
CA ASN A 113 14.58 5.00 6.44
C ASN A 113 13.87 4.86 7.80
N LYS A 114 13.31 3.68 8.08
CA LYS A 114 12.59 3.33 9.32
C LYS A 114 11.28 4.10 9.56
N ILE A 115 10.79 4.81 8.55
CA ILE A 115 9.53 5.57 8.60
C ILE A 115 8.53 4.93 7.64
N ILE A 116 7.27 4.90 8.06
CA ILE A 116 6.16 4.42 7.24
C ILE A 116 5.75 5.55 6.29
N VAL A 117 5.92 5.30 5.01
CA VAL A 117 5.72 6.31 3.95
C VAL A 117 4.52 6.00 3.07
N GLU A 118 4.00 4.78 3.15
CA GLU A 118 2.82 4.37 2.38
C GLU A 118 2.09 3.18 3.01
N PHE A 119 0.79 3.14 2.78
CA PHE A 119 -0.03 1.96 2.96
C PHE A 119 -0.47 1.41 1.61
N ALA A 120 -0.57 0.09 1.50
CA ALA A 120 -1.31 -0.55 0.42
C ALA A 120 -2.36 -1.51 0.97
N ILE A 121 -3.52 -1.54 0.33
CA ILE A 121 -4.63 -2.45 0.65
C ILE A 121 -4.75 -3.45 -0.50
N HIS A 122 -4.60 -4.73 -0.15
CA HIS A 122 -4.82 -5.87 -1.04
C HIS A 122 -5.54 -6.98 -0.28
N GLY A 123 -5.68 -8.15 -0.93
CA GLY A 123 -6.12 -9.39 -0.28
C GLY A 123 -7.49 -9.24 0.40
N ASP A 124 -7.65 -9.91 1.53
CA ASP A 124 -8.93 -10.01 2.22
C ASP A 124 -9.50 -8.65 2.65
N PHE A 125 -8.65 -7.71 3.06
CA PHE A 125 -9.10 -6.38 3.48
C PHE A 125 -9.69 -5.57 2.31
N LEU A 126 -9.28 -5.86 1.08
CA LEU A 126 -9.80 -5.20 -0.11
C LEU A 126 -11.25 -5.60 -0.45
N ASN A 127 -11.75 -6.73 0.07
CA ASN A 127 -13.11 -7.21 -0.20
C ASN A 127 -14.20 -6.18 0.15
N PHE A 128 -13.92 -5.25 1.08
CA PHE A 128 -14.82 -4.13 1.37
C PHE A 128 -15.07 -3.22 0.15
N TYR A 129 -14.06 -3.06 -0.72
CA TYR A 129 -14.10 -2.16 -1.88
C TYR A 129 -14.31 -2.88 -3.21
N LYS A 130 -14.00 -4.18 -3.28
CA LYS A 130 -13.96 -4.99 -4.52
C LYS A 130 -15.21 -4.87 -5.40
N ASN A 131 -16.40 -4.76 -4.80
CA ASN A 131 -17.67 -4.68 -5.53
C ASN A 131 -18.04 -3.27 -6.07
N ILE A 132 -17.21 -2.25 -5.80
CA ILE A 132 -17.43 -0.90 -6.34
C ILE A 132 -17.12 -0.93 -7.84
N GLN A 133 -18.16 -0.71 -8.64
CA GLN A 133 -18.04 -0.66 -10.10
C GLN A 133 -17.24 0.58 -10.53
N LYS A 134 -16.49 0.48 -11.65
CA LYS A 134 -15.70 1.59 -12.21
C LYS A 134 -16.44 2.93 -12.23
N LYS A 135 -17.68 2.92 -12.74
CA LYS A 135 -18.54 4.12 -12.86
C LYS A 135 -18.93 4.77 -11.52
N ASP A 136 -18.87 4.00 -10.44
CA ASP A 136 -19.27 4.44 -9.09
C ASP A 136 -18.06 4.87 -8.24
N ILE A 137 -16.82 4.69 -8.72
CA ILE A 137 -15.60 5.07 -8.00
C ILE A 137 -15.61 6.57 -7.67
N GLU A 138 -15.80 7.43 -8.66
CA GLU A 138 -15.81 8.88 -8.40
C GLU A 138 -17.01 9.33 -7.56
N LYS A 139 -18.11 8.58 -7.59
CA LYS A 139 -19.26 8.81 -6.71
C LYS A 139 -18.95 8.46 -5.25
N LYS A 140 -18.12 7.44 -5.01
CA LYS A 140 -17.76 6.95 -3.67
C LYS A 140 -16.57 7.69 -3.07
N PHE A 141 -15.50 7.89 -3.83
CA PHE A 141 -14.25 8.46 -3.35
C PHE A 141 -14.12 9.97 -3.64
N GLY A 142 -15.08 10.54 -4.37
CA GLY A 142 -15.03 11.89 -4.91
C GLY A 142 -14.43 11.92 -6.31
N LYS A 143 -14.41 13.09 -6.94
CA LYS A 143 -13.82 13.29 -8.26
C LYS A 143 -12.30 13.07 -8.21
N ALA A 144 -11.77 12.25 -9.10
CA ALA A 144 -10.34 12.03 -9.22
C ALA A 144 -9.66 13.27 -9.84
N ASP A 145 -8.43 13.54 -9.41
CA ASP A 145 -7.61 14.61 -10.01
C ASP A 145 -7.07 14.15 -11.37
N LYS A 146 -6.74 12.85 -11.49
CA LYS A 146 -6.24 12.21 -12.72
C LYS A 146 -6.81 10.80 -12.86
N ILE A 147 -7.14 10.39 -14.09
CA ILE A 147 -7.53 9.02 -14.43
C ILE A 147 -6.56 8.53 -15.51
N VAL A 148 -5.91 7.40 -15.28
CA VAL A 148 -4.91 6.82 -16.18
C VAL A 148 -5.37 5.44 -16.61
N GLU A 149 -5.57 5.24 -17.90
CA GLU A 149 -5.88 3.94 -18.49
C GLU A 149 -4.58 3.30 -18.99
N ASN A 150 -4.31 2.09 -18.53
CA ASN A 150 -3.15 1.31 -18.90
C ASN A 150 -3.60 0.16 -19.80
N TRP A 151 -3.12 0.18 -21.04
CA TRP A 151 -3.47 -0.76 -22.09
C TRP A 151 -2.35 -1.78 -22.28
N GLU A 152 -2.69 -3.04 -22.47
CA GLU A 152 -1.74 -4.08 -22.85
C GLU A 152 -1.10 -3.75 -24.20
N ASN A 153 0.23 -3.83 -24.27
CA ASN A 153 0.97 -3.54 -25.51
C ASN A 153 0.81 -4.64 -26.57
N TYR A 154 0.40 -5.85 -26.17
CA TYR A 154 0.34 -7.02 -27.06
C TYR A 154 -0.97 -7.09 -27.85
N ASP A 155 -2.12 -6.91 -27.19
CA ASP A 155 -3.44 -7.09 -27.79
C ASP A 155 -4.32 -5.83 -27.74
N GLY A 156 -3.86 -4.75 -27.11
CA GLY A 156 -4.60 -3.50 -26.98
C GLY A 156 -5.80 -3.61 -26.04
N THR A 157 -5.85 -4.62 -25.17
CA THR A 157 -6.89 -4.74 -24.13
C THR A 157 -6.63 -3.75 -23.00
N LEU A 158 -7.68 -3.09 -22.51
CA LEU A 158 -7.57 -2.26 -21.31
C LEU A 158 -7.31 -3.16 -20.10
N PHE A 159 -6.11 -3.06 -19.52
CA PHE A 159 -5.69 -3.91 -18.40
C PHE A 159 -6.21 -3.35 -17.08
N ASN A 160 -5.93 -2.07 -16.82
CA ASN A 160 -6.33 -1.40 -15.60
C ASN A 160 -6.51 0.11 -15.77
N THR A 161 -7.26 0.69 -14.85
CA THR A 161 -7.47 2.13 -14.73
C THR A 161 -7.11 2.59 -13.32
N ASP A 162 -6.19 3.54 -13.22
CA ASP A 162 -5.84 4.19 -11.95
C ASP A 162 -6.64 5.47 -11.78
N PHE A 163 -7.34 5.59 -10.64
CA PHE A 163 -7.97 6.83 -10.19
C PHE A 163 -7.08 7.47 -9.13
N ILE A 164 -6.54 8.64 -9.43
CA ILE A 164 -5.53 9.32 -8.62
C ILE A 164 -6.14 10.55 -7.96
N TYR A 165 -6.02 10.60 -6.63
CA TYR A 165 -6.48 11.67 -5.76
C TYR A 165 -5.25 12.35 -5.12
N GLU A 166 -4.59 13.22 -5.88
CA GLU A 166 -3.28 13.81 -5.56
C GLU A 166 -3.30 14.51 -4.20
N LYS A 167 -4.31 15.35 -3.94
CA LYS A 167 -4.43 16.09 -2.67
C LYS A 167 -4.58 15.18 -1.45
N ARG A 168 -5.23 14.03 -1.65
CA ARG A 168 -5.45 13.03 -0.60
C ARG A 168 -4.33 12.01 -0.55
N LYS A 169 -3.42 12.00 -1.53
CA LYS A 169 -2.39 10.97 -1.73
C LYS A 169 -2.96 9.56 -1.79
N ILE A 170 -4.06 9.37 -2.52
CA ILE A 170 -4.71 8.07 -2.69
C ILE A 170 -4.68 7.69 -4.18
N ARG A 171 -4.34 6.43 -4.47
CA ARG A 171 -4.53 5.80 -5.78
C ARG A 171 -5.46 4.61 -5.61
N ILE A 172 -6.50 4.55 -6.42
CA ILE A 172 -7.39 3.38 -6.52
C ILE A 172 -7.05 2.69 -7.84
N HIS A 173 -6.61 1.44 -7.76
CA HIS A 173 -6.33 0.63 -8.94
C HIS A 173 -7.54 -0.24 -9.26
N PHE A 174 -8.18 0.05 -10.39
CA PHE A 174 -9.30 -0.74 -10.90
C PHE A 174 -8.80 -1.66 -12.01
N GLN A 175 -8.97 -2.97 -11.84
CA GLN A 175 -8.62 -3.95 -12.85
C GLN A 175 -9.80 -4.09 -13.81
N ASP A 176 -9.63 -3.65 -15.06
CA ASP A 176 -10.72 -3.55 -16.03
C ASP A 176 -11.21 -4.92 -16.52
N TRP A 177 -10.33 -5.92 -16.56
CA TRP A 177 -10.70 -7.29 -16.89
C TRP A 177 -11.61 -7.89 -15.80
N ASP A 178 -11.17 -7.88 -14.55
CA ASP A 178 -11.91 -8.49 -13.42
C ASP A 178 -13.06 -7.60 -12.92
N LYS A 179 -13.12 -6.35 -13.40
CA LYS A 179 -14.14 -5.34 -13.07
C LYS A 179 -14.22 -5.05 -11.58
N GLU A 180 -13.08 -4.97 -10.93
CA GLU A 180 -12.97 -4.74 -9.49
C GLU A 180 -11.81 -3.82 -9.14
N ILE A 181 -11.89 -3.24 -7.94
CA ILE A 181 -10.72 -2.63 -7.32
C ILE A 181 -9.81 -3.76 -6.84
N ASN A 182 -8.56 -3.81 -7.30
CA ASN A 182 -7.56 -4.84 -6.91
C ASN A 182 -6.43 -4.28 -6.00
N GLY A 183 -6.43 -2.97 -5.78
CA GLY A 183 -5.43 -2.29 -4.95
C GLY A 183 -5.85 -0.87 -4.58
N ILE A 184 -5.49 -0.46 -3.37
CA ILE A 184 -5.57 0.95 -2.93
C ILE A 184 -4.24 1.32 -2.29
N ASN A 185 -3.62 2.38 -2.77
CA ASN A 185 -2.39 2.92 -2.22
C ASN A 185 -2.66 4.28 -1.55
N ILE A 186 -2.06 4.51 -0.39
CA ILE A 186 -2.23 5.73 0.41
C ILE A 186 -0.86 6.22 0.87
N GLY A 187 -0.41 7.37 0.37
CA GLY A 187 0.90 7.95 0.71
C GLY A 187 1.75 8.26 -0.51
N GLU A 188 3.05 8.00 -0.41
CA GLU A 188 4.05 8.57 -1.33
C GLU A 188 4.13 7.97 -2.75
N SER A 189 3.40 6.90 -3.07
CA SER A 189 3.40 6.29 -4.42
C SER A 189 3.01 7.22 -5.56
N LEU A 190 2.42 8.39 -5.25
CA LEU A 190 2.09 9.40 -6.25
C LEU A 190 3.26 10.32 -6.63
N ASN A 191 4.35 10.34 -5.86
CA ASN A 191 5.48 11.26 -6.10
C ASN A 191 6.49 10.75 -7.16
N ASN A 192 6.36 9.49 -7.59
CA ASN A 192 7.34 8.80 -8.43
C ASN A 192 7.01 8.78 -9.94
N GLU A 193 5.97 9.48 -10.37
CA GLU A 193 5.75 9.77 -11.81
C GLU A 193 6.50 11.08 -12.18
N LYS A 194 7.83 10.98 -12.35
CA LYS A 194 8.64 12.02 -13.01
C LYS A 194 9.15 11.53 -14.35
#